data_AF-A0A0H4Q0M9-F1
#
_entry.id   AF-A0A0H4Q0M9-F1
#
_cell.length_a   1.000
_cell.length_b   1.000
_cell.length_c   1.000
_cell.angle_alpha   90.00
_cell.angle_beta   90.00
_cell.angle_gamma   90.00
#
_symmetry.space_group_name_H-M   'P 1'
#
loop_
_entity.id
_entity.type
_entity.pdbx_description
1 polymer ?
#
loop_
_entity_poly.entity_id
_entity_poly.type
_entity_poly.pdbx_seq_one_letter_code
_entity_poly.pdbx_strand_id
1 'polypeptide(L)'
;MLRNHTDNNLLISLKQGDMAAFNELYFRYSKRLMAFSFTFFADQQLAEEAVQEIFVRVWERRKKLDETKSFKSYLFQAVKFYMYNYIRDRKKDCSLDVLSDDNVIGARNQEDDFTYNEMEGMVMELIEKLPKVQKEVFKLNKLKGMNSEQIAHHMKLSKRTIEHHIYLASKSLKKNLLENPTLSLLIFANISF
;
A
#
# COMPACT_ATOMS: atom_id res chain seq x y z
N MET A 1 -13.18 17.15 15.91
CA MET A 1 -13.18 16.81 14.47
C MET A 1 -11.76 16.97 13.94
N LEU A 2 -10.98 15.89 13.82
CA LEU A 2 -9.60 15.95 13.31
C LEU A 2 -9.51 15.88 11.77
N ARG A 3 -10.63 15.59 11.09
CA ARG A 3 -10.70 15.42 9.63
C ARG A 3 -10.16 16.58 8.78
N ASN A 4 -10.17 17.81 9.29
CA ASN A 4 -9.69 18.99 8.56
C ASN A 4 -8.24 19.36 8.87
N HIS A 5 -7.58 18.66 9.80
CA HIS A 5 -6.18 18.93 10.13
C HIS A 5 -5.26 18.45 9.01
N THR A 6 -4.19 19.19 8.75
CA THR A 6 -3.14 18.72 7.84
C THR A 6 -2.39 17.54 8.47
N ASP A 7 -1.74 16.72 7.64
CA ASP A 7 -0.95 15.60 8.16
C ASP A 7 0.17 16.06 9.08
N ASN A 8 0.81 17.20 8.80
CA ASN A 8 1.80 17.81 9.67
C ASN A 8 1.22 18.06 11.08
N ASN A 9 0.03 18.66 11.18
CA ASN A 9 -0.61 18.90 12.48
C ASN A 9 -0.92 17.58 13.21
N LEU A 10 -1.41 16.58 12.49
CA LEU A 10 -1.68 15.26 13.06
C LEU A 10 -0.39 14.56 13.52
N LEU A 11 0.73 14.73 12.81
CA LEU A 11 2.02 14.19 13.19
C LEU A 11 2.57 14.85 14.46
N ILE A 12 2.40 16.16 14.62
CA ILE A 12 2.78 16.88 15.84
C ILE A 12 1.99 16.34 17.04
N SER A 13 0.67 16.16 16.90
CA SER A 13 -0.17 15.56 17.94
C SER A 13 0.19 14.10 18.21
N LEU A 14 0.44 13.32 17.15
CA LEU A 14 0.85 11.92 17.25
C LEU A 14 2.17 11.78 18.04
N LYS A 15 3.15 12.66 17.82
CA LYS A 15 4.42 12.66 18.56
C LYS A 15 4.22 12.82 20.07
N GLN A 16 3.16 13.51 20.48
CA GLN A 16 2.77 13.69 21.88
C GLN A 16 1.98 12.50 22.45
N GLY A 17 1.69 11.48 21.63
CA GLY A 17 0.95 10.28 22.02
C GLY A 17 -0.56 10.37 21.82
N ASP A 18 -1.04 11.32 21.01
CA ASP A 18 -2.48 11.45 20.72
C ASP A 18 -2.98 10.28 19.85
N MET A 19 -3.78 9.40 20.45
CA MET A 19 -4.43 8.28 19.77
C MET A 19 -5.47 8.73 18.73
N ALA A 20 -6.12 9.87 18.93
CA ALA A 20 -7.10 10.38 17.97
C ALA A 20 -6.40 10.83 16.67
N ALA A 21 -5.21 11.43 16.78
CA ALA A 21 -4.39 11.76 15.63
C ALA A 21 -3.89 10.51 14.88
N PHE A 22 -3.46 9.47 15.61
CA PHE A 22 -3.11 8.18 15.02
C PHE A 22 -4.27 7.57 14.23
N ASN A 23 -5.45 7.50 14.84
CA ASN A 23 -6.64 6.94 14.22
C ASN A 23 -7.03 7.69 12.96
N GLU A 24 -6.99 9.03 12.98
CA GLU A 24 -7.28 9.85 11.80
C GLU A 24 -6.29 9.57 10.66
N LEU A 25 -4.98 9.51 10.94
CA LEU A 25 -3.96 9.14 9.96
C LEU A 25 -4.18 7.72 9.41
N TYR A 26 -4.53 6.76 10.28
CA TYR A 26 -4.89 5.40 9.87
C TYR A 26 -6.08 5.39 8.92
N PHE A 27 -7.17 6.08 9.25
CA PHE A 27 -8.37 6.12 8.40
C PHE A 27 -8.10 6.76 7.04
N ARG A 28 -7.25 7.81 6.99
CA ARG A 28 -6.89 8.50 5.74
C ARG A 28 -6.10 7.61 4.78
N TYR A 29 -5.18 6.81 5.31
CA TYR A 29 -4.16 6.17 4.49
C TYR A 29 -4.33 4.65 4.34
N SER A 30 -4.89 3.96 5.33
CA SER A 30 -5.01 2.48 5.33
C SER A 30 -5.64 1.93 4.06
N LYS A 31 -6.73 2.52 3.56
CA LYS A 31 -7.41 2.09 2.32
C LYS A 31 -6.54 2.25 1.08
N ARG A 32 -5.79 3.35 0.98
CA ARG A 32 -4.91 3.61 -0.16
C ARG A 32 -3.68 2.70 -0.11
N LEU A 33 -3.09 2.52 1.06
CA LEU A 33 -1.98 1.60 1.26
C LEU A 33 -2.39 0.15 1.06
N MET A 34 -3.62 -0.23 1.42
CA MET A 34 -4.17 -1.56 1.15
C MET A 34 -4.28 -1.81 -0.35
N ALA A 35 -4.86 -0.85 -1.10
CA ALA A 35 -4.95 -0.95 -2.55
C ALA A 35 -3.56 -1.04 -3.20
N PHE A 36 -2.61 -0.22 -2.73
CA PHE A 36 -1.22 -0.24 -3.20
C PHE A 36 -0.51 -1.55 -2.86
N SER A 37 -0.52 -2.00 -1.62
CA SER A 37 0.11 -3.27 -1.21
C SER A 37 -0.44 -4.46 -2.02
N PHE A 38 -1.75 -4.46 -2.25
CA PHE A 38 -2.42 -5.52 -2.98
C PHE A 38 -2.00 -5.60 -4.47
N THR A 39 -1.60 -4.49 -5.10
CA THR A 39 -1.12 -4.56 -6.50
C THR A 39 0.18 -5.36 -6.64
N PHE A 40 0.92 -5.54 -5.54
CA PHE A 40 2.16 -6.31 -5.54
C PHE A 40 1.95 -7.73 -5.03
N PHE A 41 1.24 -7.90 -3.91
CA PHE A 41 1.02 -9.22 -3.32
C PHE A 41 -0.03 -10.05 -4.05
N ALA A 42 -1.04 -9.40 -4.65
CA ALA A 42 -2.27 -10.04 -5.13
C ALA A 42 -2.94 -10.95 -4.09
N ASP A 43 -2.66 -10.70 -2.81
CA ASP A 43 -3.13 -11.43 -1.65
C ASP A 43 -3.62 -10.41 -0.61
N GLN A 44 -4.85 -10.57 -0.16
CA GLN A 44 -5.49 -9.62 0.74
C GLN A 44 -4.90 -9.69 2.15
N GLN A 45 -4.59 -10.89 2.63
CA GLN A 45 -4.07 -11.09 3.98
C GLN A 45 -2.67 -10.48 4.09
N LEU A 46 -1.82 -10.67 3.07
CA LEU A 46 -0.48 -10.08 3.04
C LEU A 46 -0.50 -8.57 2.88
N ALA A 47 -1.43 -8.04 2.07
CA ALA A 47 -1.61 -6.60 1.95
C ALA A 47 -2.08 -5.98 3.27
N GLU A 48 -2.97 -6.67 3.99
CA GLU A 48 -3.46 -6.23 5.30
C GLU A 48 -2.35 -6.27 6.36
N GLU A 49 -1.60 -7.36 6.42
CA GLU A 49 -0.44 -7.51 7.30
C GLU A 49 0.60 -6.40 7.07
N ALA A 50 0.92 -6.10 5.81
CA ALA A 50 1.83 -5.01 5.45
C ALA A 50 1.36 -3.65 5.98
N VAL A 51 0.07 -3.34 5.78
CA VAL A 51 -0.50 -2.07 6.25
C VAL A 51 -0.51 -2.02 7.78
N GLN A 52 -0.89 -3.10 8.45
CA GLN A 52 -0.89 -3.18 9.91
C GLN A 52 0.51 -2.96 10.48
N GLU A 53 1.50 -3.69 9.97
CA GLU A 53 2.89 -3.59 10.41
C GLU A 53 3.44 -2.16 10.28
N ILE A 54 3.14 -1.49 9.17
CA ILE A 54 3.57 -0.10 8.94
C ILE A 54 2.95 0.84 9.96
N PHE A 55 1.66 0.68 10.27
CA PHE A 55 1.00 1.53 11.25
C PHE A 55 1.43 1.23 12.68
N VAL A 56 1.76 -0.02 13.02
CA VAL A 56 2.42 -0.36 14.29
C VAL A 56 3.74 0.41 14.41
N ARG A 57 4.57 0.38 13.36
CA ARG A 57 5.85 1.11 13.34
C ARG A 57 5.69 2.62 13.43
N VAL A 58 4.69 3.18 12.75
CA VAL A 58 4.32 4.60 12.88
C VAL A 58 4.05 4.95 14.34
N TRP A 59 3.29 4.11 15.05
CA TRP A 59 2.99 4.33 16.46
C TRP A 59 4.25 4.20 17.32
N GLU A 60 5.01 3.12 17.18
CA GLU A 60 6.22 2.87 17.97
C GLU A 60 7.28 3.97 17.78
N ARG A 61 7.46 4.43 16.53
CA ARG A 61 8.46 5.42 16.16
C ARG A 61 7.93 6.83 16.05
N ARG A 62 6.70 7.08 16.50
CA ARG A 62 6.03 8.39 16.38
C ARG A 62 6.92 9.57 16.72
N LYS A 63 7.71 9.48 17.80
CA LYS A 63 8.63 10.53 18.26
C LYS A 63 9.75 10.88 17.26
N LYS A 64 10.15 9.94 16.41
CA LYS A 64 11.21 10.09 15.40
C LYS A 64 10.66 10.52 14.02
N LEU A 65 9.35 10.59 13.84
CA LEU A 65 8.76 11.05 12.58
C LEU A 65 9.07 12.54 12.37
N ASP A 66 9.47 12.87 11.15
CA ASP A 66 9.73 14.24 10.71
C ASP A 66 8.45 14.82 10.09
N GLU A 67 7.81 15.71 10.82
CA GLU A 67 6.58 16.39 10.42
C GLU A 67 6.78 17.34 9.23
N THR A 68 8.02 17.76 8.94
CA THR A 68 8.31 18.65 7.80
C THR A 68 8.28 17.91 6.47
N LYS A 69 8.34 16.57 6.51
CA LYS A 69 8.30 15.70 5.33
C LYS A 69 6.90 15.16 5.06
N SER A 70 6.68 14.73 3.82
CA SER A 70 5.42 14.13 3.39
C SER A 70 5.18 12.79 4.09
N PHE A 71 4.22 12.76 5.01
CA PHE A 71 3.79 11.53 5.67
C PHE A 71 3.25 10.48 4.69
N LYS A 72 2.54 10.97 3.67
CA LYS A 72 2.07 10.15 2.54
C LYS A 72 3.24 9.42 1.89
N SER A 73 4.30 10.14 1.49
CA SER A 73 5.46 9.55 0.83
C SER A 73 6.15 8.52 1.72
N TYR A 74 6.33 8.84 3.01
CA TYR A 74 6.89 7.92 4.01
C TYR A 74 6.12 6.60 4.06
N LEU A 75 4.79 6.64 4.17
CA LEU A 75 3.96 5.44 4.30
C LEU A 75 4.07 4.51 3.09
N PHE A 76 4.00 5.06 1.88
CA PHE A 76 4.07 4.24 0.66
C PHE A 76 5.47 3.69 0.41
N GLN A 77 6.51 4.46 0.77
CA GLN A 77 7.87 3.96 0.75
C GLN A 77 8.07 2.83 1.77
N ALA A 78 7.48 2.96 2.97
CA ALA A 78 7.49 1.88 3.96
C ALA A 78 6.79 0.61 3.44
N VAL A 79 5.66 0.73 2.73
CA VAL A 79 5.02 -0.41 2.05
C VAL A 79 5.97 -1.02 1.02
N LYS A 80 6.60 -0.20 0.17
CA LYS A 80 7.59 -0.66 -0.82
C LYS A 80 8.72 -1.46 -0.18
N PHE A 81 9.29 -0.98 0.92
CA PHE A 81 10.34 -1.68 1.65
C PHE A 81 9.84 -2.97 2.32
N TYR A 82 8.66 -2.95 2.93
CA TYR A 82 8.05 -4.15 3.50
C TYR A 82 7.86 -5.25 2.44
N MET A 83 7.31 -4.87 1.28
CA MET A 83 7.14 -5.75 0.12
C MET A 83 8.47 -6.33 -0.38
N TYR A 84 9.50 -5.49 -0.48
CA TYR A 84 10.82 -5.89 -0.91
C TYR A 84 11.38 -6.99 0.00
N ASN A 85 11.35 -6.77 1.31
CA ASN A 85 11.87 -7.73 2.28
C ASN A 85 11.04 -9.01 2.27
N TYR A 86 9.71 -8.90 2.23
CA TYR A 86 8.84 -10.06 2.13
C TYR A 86 9.14 -10.95 0.91
N ILE A 87 9.37 -10.36 -0.27
CA ILE A 87 9.70 -11.10 -1.49
C ILE A 87 11.11 -11.69 -1.41
N ARG A 88 12.08 -10.94 -0.87
CA ARG A 88 13.45 -11.42 -0.65
C ARG A 88 13.48 -12.63 0.28
N ASP A 89 12.74 -12.54 1.39
CA ASP A 89 12.75 -13.54 2.45
C ASP A 89 11.92 -14.78 2.05
N ARG A 90 10.90 -14.65 1.20
CA ARG A 90 10.23 -15.80 0.56
C ARG A 90 11.10 -16.58 -0.42
N LYS A 91 12.20 -16.00 -0.94
CA LYS A 91 13.17 -16.68 -1.81
C LYS A 91 14.31 -17.36 -1.04
N LYS A 92 14.48 -17.03 0.24
CA LYS A 92 15.47 -17.61 1.15
C LYS A 92 14.71 -18.10 2.38
N ASP A 93 14.32 -19.37 2.43
CA ASP A 93 13.82 -19.93 3.69
C ASP A 93 14.77 -19.53 4.85
N CYS A 94 14.20 -18.87 5.87
CA CYS A 94 14.75 -18.41 7.16
C CYS A 94 15.11 -16.91 7.35
N SER A 95 14.62 -16.39 8.49
CA SER A 95 14.91 -15.14 9.22
C SER A 95 14.13 -13.86 8.85
N LEU A 96 13.12 -13.56 9.68
CA LEU A 96 12.32 -12.34 9.76
C LEU A 96 13.08 -11.20 10.49
N ASP A 97 14.31 -10.91 10.09
CA ASP A 97 15.15 -9.98 10.86
C ASP A 97 15.95 -9.01 9.98
N VAL A 98 15.33 -8.40 8.96
CA VAL A 98 16.00 -7.34 8.19
C VAL A 98 15.00 -6.31 7.65
N LEU A 99 14.46 -5.50 8.55
CA LEU A 99 14.01 -4.13 8.25
C LEU A 99 14.90 -3.18 9.06
N SER A 100 16.19 -3.10 8.71
CA SER A 100 17.16 -2.29 9.44
C SER A 100 16.74 -0.81 9.48
N ASP A 101 16.83 -0.26 10.69
CA ASP A 101 16.09 0.91 11.18
C ASP A 101 16.39 2.24 10.50
N ASP A 102 17.52 2.34 9.81
CA ASP A 102 18.04 3.60 9.28
C ASP A 102 17.62 3.87 7.83
N ASN A 103 17.28 2.83 7.05
CA ASN A 103 16.97 3.00 5.62
C ASN A 103 15.60 3.65 5.36
N VAL A 104 14.63 3.47 6.27
CA VAL A 104 13.28 4.05 6.13
C VAL A 104 13.20 5.46 6.71
N ILE A 105 14.09 5.79 7.67
CA ILE A 105 14.09 7.08 8.37
C ILE A 105 15.10 8.06 7.76
N GLY A 106 16.12 7.56 7.03
CA GLY A 106 17.23 8.35 6.49
C GLY A 106 17.42 8.35 4.96
N ALA A 107 16.52 7.78 4.16
CA ALA A 107 16.68 7.78 2.70
C ALA A 107 16.48 9.18 2.11
N ARG A 108 17.62 9.87 1.99
CA ARG A 108 17.98 11.00 1.12
C ARG A 108 16.97 11.40 0.04
N ASN A 109 16.74 12.71 0.00
CA ASN A 109 16.30 13.44 -1.19
C ASN A 109 17.31 13.28 -2.34
N GLN A 110 16.79 13.44 -3.57
CA GLN A 110 17.48 13.59 -4.86
C GLN A 110 18.02 12.31 -5.53
N GLU A 111 17.50 12.07 -6.75
CA GLU A 111 18.09 11.30 -7.87
C GLU A 111 17.61 9.88 -8.19
N ASP A 112 16.39 9.49 -7.79
CA ASP A 112 15.68 8.35 -8.42
C ASP A 112 14.15 8.60 -8.47
N ASP A 113 13.78 9.83 -8.86
CA ASP A 113 12.41 10.36 -8.76
C ASP A 113 11.52 9.79 -9.87
N PHE A 114 11.03 8.58 -9.65
CA PHE A 114 9.67 8.26 -10.03
C PHE A 114 8.78 8.70 -8.87
N THR A 115 8.19 9.88 -8.99
CA THR A 115 7.51 10.51 -7.85
C THR A 115 6.30 9.66 -7.44
N TYR A 116 6.03 9.67 -6.15
CA TYR A 116 4.87 8.98 -5.56
C TYR A 116 3.55 9.25 -6.32
N ASN A 117 3.33 10.49 -6.78
CA ASN A 117 2.13 10.87 -7.53
C ASN A 117 2.07 10.21 -8.90
N GLU A 118 3.22 10.00 -9.53
CA GLU A 118 3.32 9.28 -10.81
C GLU A 118 3.04 7.78 -10.61
N MET A 119 3.51 7.17 -9.52
CA MET A 119 3.19 5.77 -9.19
C MET A 119 1.71 5.57 -8.86
N GLU A 120 1.13 6.42 -8.00
CA GLU A 120 -0.29 6.39 -7.66
C GLU A 120 -1.14 6.61 -8.91
N GLY A 121 -0.77 7.58 -9.76
CA GLY A 121 -1.41 7.86 -11.03
C GLY A 121 -1.40 6.66 -11.98
N MET A 122 -0.24 6.04 -12.18
CA MET A 122 -0.10 4.85 -13.03
C MET A 122 -0.96 3.68 -12.53
N VAL A 123 -0.93 3.40 -11.22
CA VAL A 123 -1.75 2.32 -10.65
C VAL A 123 -3.23 2.61 -10.86
N MET A 124 -3.67 3.85 -10.65
CA MET A 124 -5.05 4.25 -10.89
C MET A 124 -5.44 4.14 -12.35
N GLU A 125 -4.58 4.52 -13.29
CA GLU A 125 -4.82 4.33 -14.72
C GLU A 125 -4.96 2.85 -15.09
N LEU A 126 -4.12 1.98 -14.54
CA LEU A 126 -4.22 0.53 -14.75
C LEU A 126 -5.53 -0.04 -14.20
N ILE A 127 -5.95 0.44 -13.02
CA ILE A 127 -7.27 0.09 -12.47
C ILE A 127 -8.39 0.57 -13.39
N GLU A 128 -8.28 1.78 -13.96
CA GLU A 128 -9.29 2.32 -14.87
C GLU A 128 -9.41 1.52 -16.18
N LYS A 129 -8.31 0.94 -16.65
CA LYS A 129 -8.24 0.05 -17.84
C LYS A 129 -8.83 -1.34 -17.61
N LEU A 130 -9.15 -1.72 -16.37
CA LEU A 130 -9.79 -3.01 -16.09
C LEU A 130 -11.21 -3.07 -16.71
N PRO A 131 -11.66 -4.25 -17.15
CA PRO A 131 -13.05 -4.48 -17.55
C PRO A 131 -14.02 -4.00 -16.46
N LYS A 132 -15.14 -3.39 -16.87
CA LYS A 132 -16.08 -2.68 -15.97
C LYS A 132 -16.39 -3.45 -14.69
N VAL A 133 -16.78 -4.73 -14.81
CA VAL A 133 -17.13 -5.59 -13.67
C VAL A 133 -15.92 -5.87 -12.78
N GLN A 134 -14.76 -6.17 -13.37
CA GLN A 134 -13.52 -6.41 -12.61
C GLN A 134 -13.08 -5.15 -11.85
N LYS A 135 -13.15 -3.99 -12.50
CA LYS A 135 -12.87 -2.68 -11.89
C LYS A 135 -13.78 -2.41 -10.71
N GLU A 136 -15.08 -2.61 -10.89
CA GLU A 136 -16.09 -2.34 -9.87
C GLU A 136 -15.94 -3.27 -8.67
N VAL A 137 -15.82 -4.57 -8.92
CA VAL A 137 -15.53 -5.57 -7.88
C VAL A 137 -14.25 -5.24 -7.13
N PHE A 138 -13.18 -4.89 -7.85
CA PHE A 138 -11.89 -4.54 -7.25
C PHE A 138 -12.01 -3.27 -6.38
N LYS A 139 -12.72 -2.23 -6.85
CA LYS A 139 -12.94 -1.00 -6.07
C LYS A 139 -13.79 -1.25 -4.82
N LEU A 140 -14.86 -2.04 -4.91
CA LEU A 140 -15.70 -2.37 -3.76
C LEU A 140 -14.91 -3.19 -2.73
N ASN A 141 -14.14 -4.16 -3.19
CA ASN A 141 -13.32 -4.97 -2.29
C ASN A 141 -12.20 -4.16 -1.64
N LYS A 142 -11.42 -3.41 -2.44
CA LYS A 142 -10.18 -2.79 -1.98
C LYS A 142 -10.33 -1.35 -1.47
N LEU A 143 -11.23 -0.55 -2.05
CA LEU A 143 -11.43 0.85 -1.63
C LEU A 143 -12.58 0.98 -0.63
N LYS A 144 -13.60 0.14 -0.73
CA LYS A 144 -14.76 0.15 0.19
C LYS A 144 -14.63 -0.87 1.31
N GLY A 145 -13.69 -1.83 1.22
CA GLY A 145 -13.44 -2.83 2.26
C GLY A 145 -14.52 -3.91 2.33
N MET A 146 -15.31 -4.08 1.27
CA MET A 146 -16.37 -5.08 1.24
C MET A 146 -15.78 -6.47 1.01
N ASN A 147 -16.24 -7.48 1.75
CA ASN A 147 -15.85 -8.87 1.51
C ASN A 147 -16.58 -9.45 0.29
N SER A 148 -16.14 -10.62 -0.21
CA SER A 148 -16.70 -11.24 -1.40
C SER A 148 -18.21 -11.54 -1.30
N GLU A 149 -18.72 -11.82 -0.11
CA GLU A 149 -20.15 -12.08 0.13
C GLU A 149 -20.97 -10.79 0.05
N GLN A 150 -20.49 -9.71 0.67
CA GLN A 150 -21.12 -8.40 0.60
C GLN A 150 -21.17 -7.88 -0.83
N ILE A 151 -20.11 -8.09 -1.62
CA ILE A 151 -20.05 -7.70 -3.02
C ILE A 151 -20.97 -8.58 -3.87
N ALA A 152 -20.99 -9.89 -3.63
CA ALA A 152 -21.88 -10.83 -4.31
C ALA A 152 -23.35 -10.41 -4.16
N HIS A 153 -23.75 -10.07 -2.93
CA HIS A 153 -25.08 -9.53 -2.65
C HIS A 153 -25.31 -8.18 -3.35
N HIS A 154 -24.35 -7.25 -3.25
CA HIS A 154 -24.46 -5.92 -3.85
C HIS A 154 -24.61 -5.95 -5.38
N MET A 155 -23.84 -6.81 -6.05
CA MET A 155 -23.81 -6.91 -7.52
C MET A 155 -24.75 -7.98 -8.07
N LYS A 156 -25.46 -8.72 -7.20
CA LYS A 156 -26.34 -9.85 -7.56
C LYS A 156 -25.60 -10.92 -8.39
N LEU A 157 -24.39 -11.27 -7.97
CA LEU A 157 -23.54 -12.30 -8.58
C LEU A 157 -23.18 -13.37 -7.54
N SER A 158 -22.68 -14.52 -7.98
CA SER A 158 -22.19 -15.54 -7.03
C SER A 158 -20.88 -15.12 -6.38
N LYS A 159 -20.64 -15.53 -5.12
CA LYS A 159 -19.35 -15.32 -4.42
C LYS A 159 -18.17 -15.80 -5.26
N ARG A 160 -18.29 -16.96 -5.91
CA ARG A 160 -17.27 -17.52 -6.81
C ARG A 160 -17.00 -16.63 -8.01
N THR A 161 -18.04 -16.02 -8.60
CA THR A 161 -17.90 -15.05 -9.69
C THR A 161 -17.17 -13.80 -9.23
N ILE A 162 -17.47 -13.30 -8.02
CA ILE A 162 -16.76 -12.16 -7.43
C ILE A 162 -15.28 -12.48 -7.21
N GLU A 163 -14.97 -13.60 -6.57
CA GLU A 163 -13.58 -14.05 -6.33
C GLU A 163 -12.81 -14.20 -7.65
N HIS A 164 -13.46 -14.75 -8.68
CA HIS A 164 -12.88 -14.85 -10.01
C HIS A 164 -12.58 -13.48 -10.62
N HIS A 165 -13.49 -12.50 -10.50
CA HIS A 165 -13.26 -11.14 -10.96
C HIS A 165 -12.14 -10.44 -10.18
N ILE A 166 -12.04 -10.65 -8.86
CA ILE A 166 -10.91 -10.15 -8.05
C ILE A 166 -9.60 -10.75 -8.55
N TYR A 167 -9.55 -12.06 -8.77
CA TYR A 167 -8.37 -12.75 -9.31
C TYR A 167 -7.96 -12.18 -10.67
N LEU A 168 -8.90 -12.05 -11.61
CA LEU A 168 -8.62 -11.52 -12.95
C LEU A 168 -8.13 -10.07 -12.91
N ALA A 169 -8.75 -9.23 -12.08
CA ALA A 169 -8.31 -7.86 -11.86
C ALA A 169 -6.86 -7.81 -11.36
N SER A 170 -6.56 -8.59 -10.31
CA SER A 170 -5.23 -8.66 -9.69
C SER A 170 -4.17 -9.17 -10.66
N LYS A 171 -4.49 -10.23 -11.42
CA LYS A 171 -3.61 -10.80 -12.44
C LYS A 171 -3.31 -9.79 -13.54
N SER A 172 -4.34 -9.08 -14.02
CA SER A 172 -4.19 -8.05 -15.04
C SER A 172 -3.32 -6.90 -14.55
N LEU A 173 -3.58 -6.38 -13.34
CA LEU A 173 -2.78 -5.31 -12.75
C LEU A 173 -1.32 -5.75 -12.60
N LYS A 174 -1.06 -6.93 -12.03
CA LYS A 174 0.29 -7.47 -11.87
C LYS A 174 1.02 -7.62 -13.21
N LYS A 175 0.34 -8.14 -14.24
CA LYS A 175 0.91 -8.27 -15.58
C LYS A 175 1.31 -6.90 -16.15
N ASN A 176 0.40 -5.93 -16.13
CA ASN A 176 0.65 -4.59 -16.67
C ASN A 176 1.73 -3.83 -15.87
N LEU A 177 1.81 -4.06 -14.56
CA LEU A 177 2.87 -3.53 -13.70
C LEU A 177 4.25 -4.09 -14.07
N LEU A 178 4.32 -5.38 -14.43
CA LEU A 178 5.56 -6.04 -14.86
C LEU A 178 5.94 -5.72 -16.32
N GLU A 179 4.97 -5.41 -17.17
CA GLU A 179 5.21 -5.02 -18.58
C GLU A 179 5.55 -3.53 -18.73
N ASN A 180 5.29 -2.71 -17.71
CA ASN A 180 5.73 -1.32 -17.71
C ASN A 180 7.24 -1.27 -17.38
N PRO A 181 8.12 -0.80 -18.28
CA PRO A 181 9.56 -0.86 -18.09
C PRO A 181 10.03 -0.10 -16.85
N THR A 182 9.36 0.99 -16.48
CA THR A 182 9.75 1.80 -15.33
C THR A 182 9.34 1.15 -14.01
N LEU A 183 8.15 0.55 -13.96
CA LEU A 183 7.68 -0.19 -12.78
C LEU A 183 8.39 -1.56 -12.68
N SER A 184 8.69 -2.20 -13.81
CA SER A 184 9.48 -3.41 -13.87
C SER A 184 10.93 -3.13 -13.49
N LEU A 185 11.57 -2.05 -13.96
CA LEU A 185 12.89 -1.61 -13.48
C LEU A 185 12.86 -1.24 -12.00
N LEU A 186 11.80 -0.66 -11.44
CA LEU A 186 11.74 -0.44 -9.99
C LEU A 186 11.61 -1.75 -9.20
N ILE A 187 10.96 -2.75 -9.79
CA ILE A 187 10.87 -4.12 -9.25
C ILE A 187 12.18 -4.89 -9.48
N PHE A 188 12.88 -4.73 -10.62
CA PHE A 188 14.04 -5.51 -11.07
C PHE A 188 15.40 -4.85 -10.81
N ALA A 189 15.54 -3.53 -10.87
CA ALA A 189 16.76 -2.81 -10.48
C ALA A 189 17.07 -2.92 -8.98
N ASN A 190 16.12 -3.45 -8.19
CA ASN A 190 16.34 -3.86 -6.80
C ASN A 190 16.32 -5.41 -6.64
N ILE A 191 16.17 -6.16 -7.74
CA ILE A 191 16.25 -7.63 -7.82
C ILE A 191 17.29 -7.99 -8.90
N SER A 192 18.58 -7.79 -8.61
CA SER A 192 19.80 -8.41 -9.23
C SER A 192 20.99 -7.45 -8.98
N PHE A 193 22.18 -7.83 -8.51
CA PHE A 193 22.89 -9.11 -8.33
C PHE A 193 23.60 -9.10 -6.96
#